data_AF-A0A948ZUN2-F1
#
_entry.id   AF-A0A948ZUN2-F1
#
_cell.length_a   1.000
_cell.length_b   1.000
_cell.length_c   1.000
_cell.angle_alpha   90.00
_cell.angle_beta   90.00
_cell.angle_gamma   90.00
#
_symmetry.space_group_name_H-M   'P 1'
#
loop_
_entity.id
_entity.type
_entity.pdbx_description
1 polymer ?
#
loop_
_entity_poly.entity_id
_entity_poly.type
_entity_poly.pdbx_seq_one_letter_code
_entity_poly.pdbx_strand_id
1 'polypeptide(L)'
;MNEIIKRLFIQNIANIITIIGIILTFWLIVIIFNDPKQLWLILVFSAIIGLTDFFDGKAARYFNIKSVFGGFLDRVRDKIFICSVLVVLAFYYNTENYGQYFALALLTKLLVVIEVLMELFQLSLMFYSLIKKINIYANQYGRIKMFIQFFILIIWMIPLSLDKYFGTQIMRASIFLIDALLIITIYYLSRSIHCYCKRCIT
;
A
#
# COMPACT_ATOMS: atom_id res chain seq x y z
N MET A 1 -7.73 -33.05 -20.50
CA MET A 1 -8.89 -32.12 -20.50
C MET A 1 -9.22 -31.60 -19.10
N ASN A 2 -9.41 -32.48 -18.10
CA ASN A 2 -9.69 -32.06 -16.71
C ASN A 2 -8.60 -31.17 -16.07
N GLU A 3 -7.32 -31.44 -16.31
CA GLU A 3 -6.21 -30.60 -15.80
C GLU A 3 -6.21 -29.18 -16.37
N ILE A 4 -6.60 -28.99 -17.64
CA ILE A 4 -6.66 -27.67 -18.28
C ILE A 4 -7.85 -26.88 -17.74
N ILE A 5 -9.01 -27.51 -17.61
CA ILE A 5 -10.22 -26.89 -17.05
C ILE A 5 -9.99 -26.51 -15.59
N LYS A 6 -9.36 -27.39 -14.80
CA LYS A 6 -9.01 -27.12 -13.40
C LYS A 6 -8.05 -25.93 -13.28
N ARG A 7 -7.04 -25.83 -14.17
CA ARG A 7 -6.13 -24.68 -14.22
C ARG A 7 -6.83 -23.36 -14.57
N LEU A 8 -7.71 -23.37 -15.56
CA LEU A 8 -8.49 -22.18 -15.95
C LEU A 8 -9.45 -21.74 -14.83
N PHE A 9 -10.09 -22.70 -14.15
CA PHE A 9 -11.00 -22.43 -13.04
C PHE A 9 -10.26 -21.80 -11.85
N ILE A 10 -9.09 -22.33 -11.48
CA ILE A 10 -8.25 -21.79 -10.41
C ILE A 10 -7.73 -20.38 -10.74
N GLN A 11 -7.36 -20.12 -12.01
CA GLN A 11 -6.98 -18.78 -12.45
C GLN A 11 -8.12 -17.76 -12.32
N ASN A 12 -9.33 -18.15 -12.73
CA ASN A 12 -10.48 -17.28 -12.59
C ASN A 12 -10.79 -17.00 -11.12
N ILE A 13 -10.66 -17.99 -10.23
CA ILE A 13 -10.82 -17.77 -8.78
C ILE A 13 -9.79 -16.77 -8.26
N ALA A 14 -8.50 -16.94 -8.56
CA ALA A 14 -7.46 -16.00 -8.11
C ALA A 14 -7.68 -14.57 -8.64
N ASN A 15 -8.13 -14.44 -9.90
CA ASN A 15 -8.50 -13.14 -10.47
C ASN A 15 -9.75 -12.54 -9.79
N ILE A 16 -10.74 -13.36 -9.44
CA ILE A 16 -11.93 -12.91 -8.72
C ILE A 16 -11.57 -12.43 -7.32
N ILE A 17 -10.69 -13.14 -6.60
CA ILE A 17 -10.28 -12.75 -5.25
C ILE A 17 -9.48 -11.45 -5.28
N THR A 18 -8.56 -11.27 -6.25
CA THR A 18 -7.86 -9.99 -6.43
C THR A 18 -8.81 -8.82 -6.73
N ILE A 19 -9.83 -9.03 -7.58
CA ILE A 19 -10.86 -8.02 -7.85
C ILE A 19 -11.66 -7.70 -6.58
N ILE A 20 -12.08 -8.72 -5.83
CA ILE A 20 -12.78 -8.54 -4.55
C ILE A 20 -11.92 -7.75 -3.57
N GLY A 21 -10.61 -8.03 -3.49
CA GLY A 21 -9.67 -7.29 -2.64
C GLY A 21 -9.57 -5.81 -3.01
N ILE A 22 -9.59 -5.48 -4.32
CA ILE A 22 -9.61 -4.09 -4.79
C ILE A 22 -10.93 -3.40 -4.37
N ILE A 23 -12.07 -4.08 -4.51
CA ILE A 23 -13.38 -3.54 -4.09
C ILE A 23 -13.42 -3.34 -2.57
N LEU A 24 -12.91 -4.29 -1.78
CA LEU A 24 -12.77 -4.16 -0.32
C LEU A 24 -11.90 -2.98 0.08
N THR A 25 -10.79 -2.76 -0.63
CA THR A 25 -9.92 -1.60 -0.41
C THR A 25 -10.67 -0.30 -0.66
N PHE A 26 -11.48 -0.23 -1.73
CA PHE A 26 -12.32 0.94 -2.00
C PHE A 26 -13.36 1.19 -0.89
N TRP A 27 -14.00 0.13 -0.38
CA TRP A 27 -14.92 0.24 0.76
C TRP A 27 -14.22 0.72 2.04
N LEU A 28 -13.00 0.25 2.31
CA LEU A 28 -12.19 0.73 3.42
C LEU A 28 -11.90 2.24 3.30
N ILE A 29 -11.60 2.76 2.11
CA ILE A 29 -11.45 4.22 1.89
C ILE A 29 -12.73 4.96 2.30
N VAL A 30 -13.90 4.50 1.85
CA VAL A 30 -15.19 5.15 2.16
C VAL A 30 -15.45 5.16 3.67
N ILE A 31 -15.20 4.06 4.37
CA ILE A 31 -15.35 3.97 5.83
C ILE A 31 -14.45 5.00 6.52
N ILE A 32 -13.20 5.10 6.08
CA ILE A 32 -12.23 6.02 6.70
C ILE A 32 -12.61 7.48 6.48
N PHE A 33 -13.08 7.84 5.27
CA PHE A 33 -13.51 9.20 4.99
C PHE A 33 -14.75 9.62 5.77
N ASN A 34 -15.66 8.69 6.04
CA ASN A 34 -16.85 8.96 6.84
C ASN A 34 -16.53 9.15 8.34
N ASP A 35 -15.64 8.32 8.89
CA ASP A 35 -15.26 8.46 10.30
C ASP A 35 -13.84 7.92 10.55
N PRO A 36 -12.80 8.78 10.53
CA PRO A 36 -11.42 8.36 10.72
C PRO A 36 -11.13 7.88 12.16
N LYS A 37 -12.07 8.05 13.10
CA LYS A 37 -11.93 7.57 14.48
C LYS A 37 -12.30 6.09 14.64
N GLN A 38 -12.87 5.46 13.61
CA GLN A 38 -13.24 4.04 13.62
C GLN A 38 -12.05 3.10 13.39
N LEU A 39 -10.98 3.33 14.15
CA LEU A 39 -9.72 2.59 14.10
C LEU A 39 -9.86 1.07 14.05
N TRP A 40 -10.80 0.54 14.82
CA TRP A 40 -11.05 -0.90 14.90
C TRP A 40 -11.55 -1.45 13.56
N LEU A 41 -12.43 -0.72 12.87
CA LEU A 41 -12.89 -1.10 11.54
C LEU A 41 -11.75 -1.01 10.53
N ILE A 42 -10.94 0.06 10.60
CA ILE A 42 -9.78 0.23 9.72
C ILE A 42 -8.77 -0.92 9.90
N LEU A 43 -8.47 -1.32 11.13
CA LEU A 43 -7.61 -2.46 11.44
C LEU A 43 -8.16 -3.77 10.90
N VAL A 44 -9.43 -4.05 11.21
CA VAL A 44 -10.06 -5.31 10.85
C VAL A 44 -10.14 -5.45 9.34
N PHE A 45 -10.57 -4.42 8.62
CA PHE A 45 -10.60 -4.44 7.16
C PHE A 45 -9.19 -4.51 6.55
N SER A 46 -8.21 -3.78 7.08
CA SER A 46 -6.81 -3.87 6.63
C SER A 46 -6.23 -5.27 6.84
N ALA A 47 -6.52 -5.90 7.99
CA ALA A 47 -6.11 -7.26 8.28
C ALA A 47 -6.80 -8.27 7.36
N ILE A 48 -8.10 -8.11 7.09
CA ILE A 48 -8.84 -8.96 6.15
C ILE A 48 -8.27 -8.84 4.74
N ILE A 49 -7.97 -7.62 4.27
CA ILE A 49 -7.35 -7.39 2.95
C ILE A 49 -5.97 -8.08 2.90
N GLY A 50 -5.10 -7.84 3.88
CA GLY A 50 -3.79 -8.48 3.94
C GLY A 50 -3.83 -10.01 4.04
N LEU A 51 -4.81 -10.57 4.77
CA LEU A 51 -5.03 -12.01 4.85
C LEU A 51 -5.50 -12.58 3.50
N THR A 52 -6.37 -11.87 2.80
CA THR A 52 -6.88 -12.28 1.48
C THR A 52 -5.72 -12.44 0.48
N ASP A 53 -4.77 -11.52 0.49
CA ASP A 53 -3.58 -11.53 -0.37
C ASP A 53 -2.63 -12.69 -0.03
N PHE A 54 -2.50 -13.02 1.26
CA PHE A 54 -1.70 -14.16 1.72
C PHE A 54 -2.29 -15.50 1.27
N PHE A 55 -3.62 -15.65 1.31
CA PHE A 55 -4.30 -16.85 0.85
C PHE A 55 -4.24 -16.99 -0.68
N ASP A 56 -4.40 -15.90 -1.43
CA ASP A 56 -4.20 -15.87 -2.90
C ASP A 56 -2.79 -16.30 -3.30
N GLY A 57 -1.78 -15.77 -2.60
CA GLY A 57 -0.38 -16.08 -2.87
C GLY A 57 -0.01 -17.54 -2.59
N LYS A 58 -0.59 -18.16 -1.56
CA LYS A 58 -0.41 -19.59 -1.26
C LYS A 58 -1.12 -20.47 -2.27
N ALA A 59 -2.37 -20.14 -2.63
CA ALA A 59 -3.13 -20.88 -3.63
C ALA A 59 -2.42 -20.85 -5.00
N ALA A 60 -2.00 -19.67 -5.46
CA ALA A 60 -1.31 -19.53 -6.75
C ALA A 60 0.03 -20.28 -6.83
N ARG A 61 0.79 -20.32 -5.72
CA ARG A 61 2.06 -21.10 -5.64
C ARG A 61 1.81 -22.60 -5.61
N TYR A 62 0.77 -23.06 -4.91
CA TYR A 62 0.45 -24.48 -4.81
C TYR A 62 0.06 -25.08 -6.17
N PHE A 63 -0.61 -24.30 -7.02
CA PHE A 63 -1.05 -24.78 -8.33
C PHE A 63 -0.04 -24.55 -9.48
N ASN A 64 1.08 -23.85 -9.24
CA ASN A 64 2.06 -23.49 -10.29
C ASN A 64 1.44 -22.73 -11.49
N ILE A 65 0.38 -21.96 -11.24
CA ILE A 65 -0.30 -21.19 -12.29
C ILE A 65 -0.02 -19.71 -12.07
N LYS A 66 0.98 -19.18 -12.76
CA LYS A 66 1.27 -17.73 -12.79
C LYS A 66 0.70 -17.14 -14.07
N SER A 67 -0.41 -16.41 -13.96
CA SER A 67 -0.87 -15.56 -15.06
C SER A 67 -0.15 -14.21 -15.01
N VAL A 68 0.32 -13.72 -16.16
CA VAL A 68 0.99 -12.40 -16.26
C VAL A 68 0.03 -11.29 -15.84
N PHE A 69 -1.26 -11.46 -16.16
CA PHE A 69 -2.33 -10.52 -15.82
C PHE A 69 -2.66 -10.52 -14.32
N GLY A 70 -2.79 -11.69 -13.69
CA GLY A 70 -3.06 -11.79 -12.25
C GLY A 70 -1.90 -11.22 -11.42
N GLY A 71 -0.65 -11.51 -11.79
CA GLY A 71 0.52 -10.90 -11.14
C GLY A 71 0.68 -9.39 -11.42
N PHE A 72 0.00 -8.85 -12.43
CA PHE A 72 -0.11 -7.41 -12.60
C PHE A 72 -1.20 -6.83 -11.69
N LEU A 73 -2.40 -7.41 -11.68
CA LEU A 73 -3.49 -6.97 -10.81
C LEU A 73 -3.11 -7.00 -9.33
N ASP A 74 -2.36 -8.00 -8.90
CA ASP A 74 -1.80 -8.11 -7.56
C ASP A 74 -0.95 -6.88 -7.19
N ARG A 75 -0.02 -6.49 -8.08
CA ARG A 75 0.82 -5.28 -7.90
C ARG A 75 0.03 -3.97 -7.96
N VAL A 76 -1.10 -3.95 -8.65
CA VAL A 76 -2.01 -2.80 -8.70
C VAL A 76 -2.78 -2.69 -7.39
N ARG A 77 -3.35 -3.80 -6.91
CA ARG A 77 -4.08 -3.89 -5.63
C ARG A 77 -3.21 -3.39 -4.47
N ASP A 78 -1.99 -3.91 -4.37
CA ASP A 78 -1.01 -3.53 -3.36
C ASP A 78 -0.81 -2.02 -3.27
N LYS A 79 -0.64 -1.35 -4.42
CA LYS A 79 -0.44 0.10 -4.49
C LYS A 79 -1.69 0.88 -4.15
N ILE A 80 -2.86 0.44 -4.60
CA ILE A 80 -4.14 1.07 -4.24
C ILE A 80 -4.32 1.03 -2.73
N PHE A 81 -4.04 -0.10 -2.08
CA PHE A 81 -4.15 -0.24 -0.62
C PHE A 81 -3.23 0.73 0.13
N ILE A 82 -1.95 0.79 -0.24
CA ILE A 82 -0.98 1.67 0.43
C ILE A 82 -1.28 3.16 0.16
N CYS A 83 -1.61 3.52 -1.08
CA CYS A 83 -1.99 4.89 -1.39
C CYS A 83 -3.22 5.33 -0.58
N SER A 84 -4.21 4.44 -0.42
CA SER A 84 -5.40 4.69 0.40
C SER A 84 -5.03 5.01 1.84
N VAL A 85 -4.18 4.17 2.42
CA VAL A 85 -3.66 4.33 3.78
C VAL A 85 -2.88 5.64 3.95
N LEU A 86 -1.99 5.96 3.00
CA LEU A 86 -1.18 7.17 3.05
C LEU A 86 -2.06 8.42 2.96
N VAL A 87 -3.07 8.43 2.09
CA VAL A 87 -4.03 9.55 2.00
C VAL A 87 -4.73 9.77 3.33
N VAL A 88 -5.16 8.69 3.99
CA VAL A 88 -5.79 8.74 5.30
C VAL A 88 -4.86 9.33 6.35
N LEU A 89 -3.58 8.91 6.37
CA LEU A 89 -2.55 9.47 7.23
C LEU A 89 -2.45 11.00 7.05
N ALA A 90 -2.47 11.48 5.81
CA ALA A 90 -2.43 12.92 5.51
C ALA A 90 -3.71 13.67 5.95
N PHE A 91 -4.88 13.04 5.91
CA PHE A 91 -6.12 13.65 6.41
C PHE A 91 -6.15 13.72 7.94
N TYR A 92 -5.57 12.73 8.63
CA TYR A 92 -5.54 12.72 10.09
C TYR A 92 -4.68 13.85 10.66
N TYR A 93 -3.50 14.09 10.07
CA TYR A 93 -2.63 15.19 10.45
C TYR A 93 -3.12 16.54 9.87
N ASN A 94 -4.40 16.86 10.05
CA ASN A 94 -4.96 18.11 9.55
C ASN A 94 -4.45 19.29 10.39
N THR A 95 -3.88 20.28 9.70
CA THR A 95 -2.96 21.28 10.26
C THR A 95 -3.61 22.25 11.26
N GLU A 96 -4.93 22.34 11.29
CA GLU A 96 -5.69 23.32 12.10
C GLU A 96 -5.61 23.04 13.62
N ASN A 97 -5.38 21.79 14.04
CA ASN A 97 -5.40 21.41 15.45
C ASN A 97 -4.02 21.33 16.13
N TYR A 98 -2.93 21.53 15.38
CA TYR A 98 -1.58 21.20 15.86
C TYR A 98 -0.74 22.37 16.36
N GLY A 99 -1.27 23.61 16.33
CA GLY A 99 -0.64 24.80 16.94
C GLY A 99 0.85 24.94 16.61
N GLN A 100 1.71 24.79 17.62
CA GLN A 100 3.18 24.90 17.49
C GLN A 100 3.84 23.81 16.61
N TYR A 101 3.13 22.72 16.29
CA TYR A 101 3.63 21.59 15.49
C TYR A 101 3.10 21.59 14.05
N PHE A 102 2.51 22.71 13.63
CA PHE A 102 2.04 22.92 12.26
C PHE A 102 3.09 22.54 11.20
N ALA A 103 4.36 22.91 11.42
CA ALA A 103 5.44 22.64 10.48
C ALA A 103 5.72 21.13 10.30
N LEU A 104 5.66 20.35 11.38
CA LEU A 104 5.91 18.91 11.33
C LEU A 104 4.75 18.17 10.63
N ALA A 105 3.51 18.48 11.02
CA ALA A 105 2.32 17.91 10.38
C ALA A 105 2.24 18.26 8.88
N LEU A 106 2.62 19.50 8.52
CA LEU A 106 2.74 19.93 7.13
C LEU A 106 3.81 19.12 6.38
N LEU A 107 4.96 18.86 7.00
CA LEU A 107 6.02 18.05 6.42
C LEU A 107 5.55 16.61 6.18
N THR A 108 4.88 15.97 7.14
CA THR A 108 4.27 14.63 6.95
C THR A 108 3.34 14.63 5.75
N LYS A 109 2.46 15.63 5.63
CA LYS A 109 1.51 15.76 4.52
C LYS A 109 2.23 15.91 3.16
N LEU A 110 3.30 16.71 3.09
CA LEU A 110 4.08 16.87 1.87
C LEU A 110 4.80 15.56 1.48
N LEU A 111 5.39 14.85 2.44
CA LEU A 111 6.05 13.57 2.19
C LEU A 111 5.06 12.52 1.66
N VAL A 112 3.88 12.44 2.26
CA VAL A 112 2.79 11.56 1.79
C VAL A 112 2.41 11.87 0.35
N VAL A 113 2.22 13.16 0.01
CA VAL A 113 1.86 13.57 -1.36
C VAL A 113 2.95 13.16 -2.34
N ILE A 114 4.22 13.39 -2.01
CA ILE A 114 5.36 12.97 -2.84
C ILE A 114 5.34 11.45 -3.05
N GLU A 115 5.11 10.68 -1.98
CA GLU A 115 5.10 9.23 -2.04
C GLU A 115 3.97 8.69 -2.92
N VAL A 116 2.75 9.22 -2.77
CA VAL A 116 1.60 8.87 -3.63
C VAL A 116 1.90 9.18 -5.09
N LEU A 117 2.48 10.35 -5.40
CA LEU A 117 2.86 10.71 -6.78
C LEU A 117 3.89 9.73 -7.36
N MET A 118 4.89 9.35 -6.56
CA MET A 118 5.91 8.39 -6.99
C MET A 118 5.33 6.96 -7.15
N GLU A 119 4.37 6.55 -6.33
CA GLU A 119 3.68 5.26 -6.47
C GLU A 119 2.89 5.17 -7.78
N LEU A 120 2.17 6.25 -8.11
CA LEU A 120 1.44 6.42 -9.37
C LEU A 120 2.39 6.41 -10.57
N PHE A 121 3.53 7.09 -10.47
CA PHE A 121 4.56 7.05 -11.50
C PHE A 121 5.12 5.63 -11.69
N GLN A 122 5.36 4.89 -10.61
CA GLN A 122 5.80 3.51 -10.73
C GLN A 122 4.69 2.62 -11.33
N LEU A 123 3.41 2.93 -11.12
CA LEU A 123 2.27 2.19 -11.70
C LEU A 123 2.23 2.40 -13.22
N SER A 124 2.43 3.62 -13.69
CA SER A 124 2.47 3.92 -15.13
C SER A 124 3.61 3.19 -15.84
N LEU A 125 4.79 3.07 -15.21
CA LEU A 125 5.89 2.25 -15.73
C LEU A 125 5.52 0.76 -15.84
N MET A 126 4.75 0.23 -14.88
CA MET A 126 4.26 -1.14 -14.94
C MET A 126 3.28 -1.33 -16.10
N PHE A 127 2.35 -0.40 -16.30
CA PHE A 127 1.45 -0.42 -17.47
C PHE A 127 2.23 -0.36 -18.79
N TYR A 128 3.22 0.53 -18.89
CA TYR A 128 4.07 0.62 -20.08
C TYR A 128 4.77 -0.71 -20.39
N SER A 129 5.25 -1.41 -19.36
CA SER A 129 5.90 -2.72 -19.53
C SER A 129 4.98 -3.82 -20.05
N LEU A 130 3.70 -3.79 -19.69
CA LEU A 130 2.71 -4.73 -20.22
C LEU A 130 2.46 -4.52 -21.70
N ILE A 131 2.32 -3.25 -22.14
CA ILE A 131 2.09 -2.90 -23.54
C ILE A 131 3.27 -3.34 -24.41
N LYS A 132 4.50 -3.10 -23.94
CA LYS A 132 5.73 -3.49 -24.63
C LYS A 132 6.08 -4.98 -24.46
N LYS A 133 5.29 -5.76 -23.71
CA LYS A 133 5.55 -7.18 -23.36
C LYS A 133 6.94 -7.41 -22.74
N ILE A 134 7.46 -6.42 -22.03
CA ILE A 134 8.72 -6.51 -21.31
C ILE A 134 8.44 -7.18 -19.96
N ASN A 135 9.06 -8.33 -19.71
CA ASN A 135 8.89 -9.05 -18.45
C ASN A 135 9.66 -8.36 -17.32
N ILE A 136 9.02 -7.41 -16.64
CA ILE A 136 9.59 -6.75 -15.47
C ILE A 136 9.23 -7.51 -14.20
N TYR A 137 10.21 -8.24 -13.67
CA TYR A 137 10.14 -8.91 -12.38
C TYR A 137 10.20 -7.91 -11.22
N ALA A 138 9.52 -8.26 -10.11
CA ALA A 138 9.51 -7.47 -8.89
C ALA A 138 10.94 -7.24 -8.35
N ASN A 139 11.24 -5.99 -8.02
CA ASN A 139 12.54 -5.58 -7.49
C ASN A 139 12.61 -5.73 -5.96
N GLN A 140 13.79 -5.99 -5.41
CA GLN A 140 14.02 -6.07 -3.96
C GLN A 140 13.70 -4.74 -3.25
N TYR A 141 14.08 -3.59 -3.82
CA TYR A 141 13.75 -2.28 -3.25
C TYR A 141 12.24 -2.03 -3.14
N GLY A 142 11.47 -2.53 -4.10
CA GLY A 142 10.01 -2.48 -4.07
C GLY A 142 9.42 -3.29 -2.91
N ARG A 143 10.01 -4.43 -2.56
CA ARG A 143 9.59 -5.25 -1.42
C ARG A 143 9.93 -4.57 -0.09
N ILE A 144 11.14 -4.02 0.03
CA ILE A 144 11.58 -3.34 1.26
C ILE A 144 10.68 -2.14 1.58
N LYS A 145 10.36 -1.28 0.61
CA LYS A 145 9.46 -0.13 0.87
C LYS A 145 8.08 -0.56 1.38
N MET A 146 7.53 -1.65 0.85
CA MET A 146 6.21 -2.16 1.24
C MET A 146 6.21 -2.61 2.70
N PHE A 147 7.29 -3.28 3.12
CA PHE A 147 7.46 -3.66 4.53
C PHE A 147 7.51 -2.41 5.43
N ILE A 148 8.27 -1.39 5.04
CA ILE A 148 8.38 -0.15 5.83
C ILE A 148 7.02 0.57 5.91
N GLN A 149 6.28 0.68 4.81
CA GLN A 149 4.94 1.28 4.79
C GLN A 149 3.95 0.53 5.69
N PHE A 150 4.07 -0.79 5.79
CA PHE A 150 3.28 -1.59 6.72
C PHE A 150 3.62 -1.29 8.20
N PHE A 151 4.89 -1.00 8.50
CA PHE A 151 5.28 -0.55 9.84
C PHE A 151 4.77 0.87 10.14
N ILE A 152 4.82 1.79 9.18
CA ILE A 152 4.26 3.15 9.31
C ILE A 152 2.80 3.08 9.76
N LEU A 153 2.01 2.20 9.13
CA LEU A 153 0.64 1.90 9.53
C LEU A 153 0.54 1.57 11.01
N ILE A 154 1.22 0.50 11.45
CA ILE A 154 1.15 0.01 12.83
C ILE A 154 1.54 1.11 13.82
N ILE A 155 2.62 1.83 13.52
CA ILE A 155 3.11 2.94 14.35
C ILE A 155 2.08 4.06 14.44
N TRP A 156 1.44 4.41 13.33
CA TRP A 156 0.41 5.44 13.31
C TRP A 156 -0.84 5.06 14.11
N MET A 157 -1.16 3.77 14.21
CA MET A 157 -2.32 3.29 14.97
C MET A 157 -2.17 3.40 16.48
N ILE A 158 -0.94 3.28 16.99
CA ILE A 158 -0.63 3.32 18.42
C ILE A 158 -1.08 4.64 19.08
N PRO A 159 -0.64 5.84 18.62
CA PRO A 159 -1.05 7.11 19.23
C PRO A 159 -2.55 7.32 19.13
N LEU A 160 -3.21 6.86 18.07
CA LEU A 160 -4.66 7.00 17.92
C LEU A 160 -5.46 6.29 19.03
N SER A 161 -4.92 5.19 19.57
CA SER A 161 -5.52 4.47 20.71
C SER A 161 -5.12 5.05 22.08
N LEU A 162 -3.91 5.60 22.18
CA LEU A 162 -3.31 6.02 23.45
C LEU A 162 -3.48 7.50 23.76
N ASP A 163 -3.83 8.35 22.78
CA ASP A 163 -4.04 9.79 22.99
C ASP A 163 -5.14 10.08 24.01
N LYS A 164 -6.09 9.14 24.19
CA LYS A 164 -7.12 9.22 25.23
C LYS A 164 -6.57 9.15 26.66
N TYR A 165 -5.37 8.58 26.85
CA TYR A 165 -4.79 8.27 28.16
C TYR A 165 -3.52 9.07 28.47
N PHE A 166 -2.66 9.29 27.47
CA PHE A 166 -1.32 9.86 27.69
C PHE A 166 -1.14 11.29 27.14
N GLY A 167 -2.13 11.81 26.40
CA GLY A 167 -2.11 13.15 25.84
C GLY A 167 -1.04 13.38 24.77
N THR A 168 -0.80 14.66 24.44
CA THR A 168 -0.08 15.11 23.22
C THR A 168 1.39 14.69 23.08
N GLN A 169 2.04 14.12 24.12
CA GLN A 169 3.46 13.79 24.06
C GLN A 169 3.75 12.54 23.22
N ILE A 170 2.90 11.51 23.29
CA ILE A 170 3.07 10.29 22.48
C ILE A 170 2.88 10.59 21.00
N MET A 171 1.88 11.42 20.68
CA MET A 171 1.64 11.86 19.31
C MET A 171 2.86 12.60 18.71
N ARG A 172 3.60 13.39 19.49
CA ARG A 172 4.84 14.06 19.00
C ARG A 172 5.90 13.06 18.55
N ALA A 173 6.24 12.10 19.41
CA ALA A 173 7.27 11.10 19.10
C ALA A 173 6.90 10.26 17.88
N SER A 174 5.61 9.98 17.71
CA SER A 174 5.10 9.23 16.54
C SER A 174 5.28 9.99 15.22
N ILE A 175 5.04 11.31 15.18
CA ILE A 175 5.14 12.09 13.93
C ILE A 175 6.59 12.10 13.43
N PHE A 176 7.56 12.37 14.31
CA PHE A 176 8.98 12.33 13.94
C PHE A 176 9.40 10.97 13.38
N LEU A 177 8.92 9.89 13.99
CA LEU A 177 9.25 8.54 13.57
C LEU A 177 8.59 8.19 12.24
N ILE A 178 7.34 8.60 12.02
CA ILE A 178 6.63 8.45 10.75
C ILE A 178 7.34 9.23 9.64
N ASP A 179 7.71 10.49 9.87
CA ASP A 179 8.43 11.32 8.89
C ASP A 179 9.77 10.69 8.49
N ALA A 180 10.53 10.18 9.48
CA ALA A 180 11.78 9.48 9.21
C ALA A 180 11.58 8.23 8.34
N LEU A 181 10.54 7.44 8.62
CA LEU A 181 10.21 6.27 7.82
C LEU A 181 9.72 6.64 6.42
N LEU A 182 8.92 7.70 6.26
CA LEU A 182 8.48 8.22 4.96
C LEU A 182 9.66 8.69 4.10
N ILE A 183 10.66 9.34 4.70
CA ILE A 183 11.89 9.72 3.97
C ILE A 183 12.64 8.47 3.48
N ILE A 184 12.72 7.43 4.32
CA ILE A 184 13.35 6.16 3.95
C ILE A 184 12.54 5.45 2.85
N THR A 185 11.21 5.44 2.90
CA THR A 185 10.38 4.84 1.84
C THR A 185 10.55 5.57 0.52
N ILE A 186 10.57 6.91 0.52
CA ILE A 186 10.85 7.73 -0.67
C ILE A 186 12.22 7.37 -1.27
N TYR A 187 13.25 7.19 -0.44
CA TYR A 187 14.56 6.75 -0.91
C TYR A 187 14.49 5.39 -1.63
N TYR A 188 13.89 4.37 -1.00
CA TYR A 188 13.75 3.06 -1.62
C TYR A 188 12.85 3.07 -2.87
N LEU A 189 11.82 3.91 -2.87
CA LEU A 189 10.93 4.09 -4.00
C LEU A 189 11.67 4.70 -5.20
N SER A 190 12.49 5.73 -4.96
CA SER A 190 13.33 6.34 -6.00
C SER A 190 14.27 5.30 -6.64
N ARG A 191 14.91 4.46 -5.81
CA ARG A 191 15.81 3.39 -6.27
C ARG A 191 15.05 2.30 -7.02
N SER A 192 13.85 1.98 -6.57
CA SER A 192 12.95 1.05 -7.25
C SER A 192 12.61 1.56 -8.64
N ILE A 193 12.16 2.81 -8.77
CA ILE A 193 11.82 3.47 -10.04
C ILE A 193 13.02 3.47 -10.98
N HIS A 194 14.21 3.82 -10.50
CA HIS A 194 15.43 3.81 -11.32
C HIS A 194 15.70 2.42 -11.93
N CYS A 195 15.51 1.34 -11.16
CA CYS A 195 15.63 -0.02 -11.69
C CYS A 195 14.53 -0.37 -12.71
N TYR A 196 13.30 0.13 -12.53
CA TYR A 196 12.23 -0.05 -13.52
C TYR A 196 12.59 0.67 -14.83
N CYS A 197 13.02 1.93 -14.77
CA CYS A 197 13.43 2.70 -15.94
C CYS A 197 14.58 2.02 -16.70
N LYS A 198 15.62 1.57 -15.99
CA LYS A 198 16.77 0.89 -16.62
C LYS A 198 16.33 -0.36 -17.41
N ARG A 199 15.35 -1.11 -16.90
CA ARG A 199 14.82 -2.32 -17.55
C ARG A 199 13.83 -2.04 -18.69
N CYS A 200 13.21 -0.86 -18.72
CA CYS A 200 12.33 -0.46 -19.82
C CYS A 200 13.11 -0.01 -21.07
N ILE A 201 14.39 0.34 -20.92
CA ILE A 201 15.25 0.89 -21.99
C ILE A 201 16.11 -0.21 -22.65
N THR A 202 16.42 -1.29 -21.92
CA THR A 202 17.13 -2.49 -22.41
C THR A 202 16.17 -3.48 -23.05
#